data_AF-A0A522E1M3-F1
#
_entry.id   AF-A0A522E1M3-F1
#
_cell.length_a   1.000
_cell.length_b   1.000
_cell.length_c   1.000
_cell.angle_alpha   90.00
_cell.angle_beta   90.00
_cell.angle_gamma   90.00
#
_symmetry.space_group_name_H-M   'P 1'
#
loop_
_entity.id
_entity.type
_entity.pdbx_description
1 polymer ?
#
loop_
_entity_poly.entity_id
_entity_poly.type
_entity_poly.pdbx_seq_one_letter_code
_entity_poly.pdbx_strand_id
1 'polypeptide(L)' 'MTTQKETGFTIRIEQELKDAFVATAKGQDRTASQVLRNFMRDYVKKNGQTDLFRQQQSKP' A
#
# COMPACT_ATOMS: atom_id res chain seq x y z
N MET A 1 0.57 19.66 -13.81
CA MET A 1 0.95 18.94 -12.57
C MET A 1 -0.27 18.20 -12.07
N THR A 2 -0.38 16.90 -12.33
CA THR A 2 -1.48 16.06 -11.86
C THR A 2 -1.17 15.57 -10.45
N THR A 3 -1.82 16.16 -9.45
CA THR A 3 -1.78 15.74 -8.05
C THR A 3 -2.42 14.36 -7.96
N GLN A 4 -1.62 13.29 -7.82
CA GLN A 4 -2.14 11.96 -7.53
C GLN A 4 -2.92 12.03 -6.22
N LYS A 5 -4.19 11.62 -6.23
CA LYS A 5 -5.02 11.56 -5.02
C LYS A 5 -4.40 10.60 -4.01
N GLU A 6 -3.72 11.16 -3.02
CA GLU A 6 -3.28 10.39 -1.85
C GLU A 6 -4.52 10.01 -1.04
N THR A 7 -4.77 8.71 -0.90
CA THR A 7 -5.87 8.18 -0.08
C THR A 7 -5.29 7.50 1.15
N GLY A 8 -5.77 7.91 2.32
CA GLY A 8 -5.40 7.28 3.60
C GLY A 8 -6.18 5.97 3.80
N PHE A 9 -5.48 4.90 4.16
CA PHE A 9 -6.07 3.62 4.51
C PHE A 9 -5.83 3.34 5.99
N THR A 10 -6.89 3.31 6.79
CA THR A 10 -6.82 3.03 8.23
C THR A 10 -7.20 1.58 8.48
N ILE A 11 -6.27 0.81 9.04
CA ILE A 11 -6.51 -0.58 9.47
C ILE A 11 -6.32 -0.71 10.96
N ARG A 12 -7.15 -1.57 11.57
CA ARG A 12 -6.93 -2.03 12.95
C ARG A 12 -6.11 -3.31 12.89
N ILE A 13 -5.01 -3.31 13.63
CA ILE A 13 -4.10 -4.44 13.79
C ILE A 13 -3.68 -4.51 15.25
N GLU A 14 -3.22 -5.68 15.68
CA GLU A 14 -2.69 -5.84 17.03
C GLU A 14 -1.44 -5.00 17.23
N GLN A 15 -1.25 -4.50 18.45
CA GLN A 15 -0.16 -3.59 18.77
C GLN A 15 1.21 -4.23 18.58
N GLU A 16 1.36 -5.51 18.97
CA GLU A 16 2.59 -6.27 18.80
C GLU A 16 2.94 -6.46 17.32
N LEU A 17 1.94 -6.75 16.48
CA LEU A 17 2.13 -6.89 15.04
C LEU A 17 2.55 -5.56 14.39
N LYS A 18 1.94 -4.44 14.80
CA LYS A 18 2.34 -3.10 14.36
C LYS A 18 3.80 -2.83 14.71
N ASP A 19 4.19 -3.08 15.96
CA ASP A 19 5.53 -2.76 16.44
C ASP A 19 6.59 -3.59 15.72
N ALA A 20 6.37 -4.91 15.61
CA ALA A 20 7.23 -5.81 14.86
C ALA A 20 7.37 -5.39 13.39
N PHE A 21 6.27 -4.99 12.74
CA PHE A 21 6.29 -4.52 11.36
C PHE A 21 7.08 -3.22 11.20
N VAL A 22 6.88 -2.25 12.10
CA VAL A 22 7.60 -0.97 12.07
C VAL A 22 9.09 -1.18 12.35
N ALA A 23 9.45 -2.02 13.33
CA ALA A 23 10.83 -2.36 13.64
C ALA A 23 11.53 -3.02 12.45
N THR A 24 10.86 -3.96 11.79
CA THR A 24 11.37 -4.64 10.60
C THR A 24 11.56 -3.67 9.43
N ALA A 25 10.59 -2.77 9.21
CA ALA A 25 10.68 -1.77 8.15
C ALA A 25 11.85 -0.80 8.40
N LYS A 26 12.02 -0.34 9.65
CA LYS A 26 13.16 0.50 10.05
C LYS A 26 14.50 -0.20 9.82
N GLY A 27 14.59 -1.50 10.11
CA GLY A 27 15.80 -2.30 9.82
C GLY A 27 16.13 -2.43 8.33
N GLN A 28 15.19 -2.10 7.43
CA GLN A 28 15.38 -2.09 5.98
C GLN A 28 15.48 -0.67 5.40
N ASP A 29 15.71 0.35 6.25
CA ASP A 29 15.73 1.77 5.86
C ASP A 29 14.46 2.24 5.14
N ARG A 30 13.31 1.63 5.47
CA ARG A 30 12.02 1.92 4.83
C ARG A 30 10.97 2.27 5.87
N THR A 31 10.01 3.12 5.48
CA THR A 31 8.85 3.37 6.34
C THR A 31 7.83 2.24 6.21
N ALA A 32 7.08 1.99 7.28
CA ALA A 32 5.98 1.02 7.27
C ALA A 32 5.02 1.24 6.08
N SER A 33 4.71 2.50 5.76
CA SER A 33 3.84 2.86 4.62
C SER A 33 4.45 2.48 3.26
N GLN A 34 5.77 2.63 3.08
CA GLN A 34 6.46 2.20 1.85
C GLN A 34 6.43 0.68 1.68
N VAL A 35 6.68 -0.06 2.78
CA VAL A 35 6.61 -1.53 2.77
C VAL A 35 5.19 -1.98 2.45
N LEU A 36 4.18 -1.38 3.09
CA LEU A 36 2.78 -1.71 2.85
C LEU A 36 2.36 -1.43 1.40
N ARG A 37 2.79 -0.31 0.82
CA ARG A 37 2.51 0.02 -0.59
C ARG A 37 3.12 -1.02 -1.54
N ASN A 38 4.38 -1.40 -1.31
CA ASN A 38 5.04 -2.42 -2.12
C ASN A 38 4.36 -3.78 -1.98
N PHE A 39 4.02 -4.16 -0.75
CA PHE A 39 3.29 -5.39 -0.47
C PHE A 39 1.92 -5.42 -1.15
N MET A 40 1.13 -4.34 -1.04
CA MET A 40 -0.15 -4.23 -1.74
C MET A 40 0.01 -4.35 -3.25
N ARG A 41 1.03 -3.70 -3.84
CA ARG A 41 1.29 -3.79 -5.28
C ARG A 41 1.66 -5.21 -5.70
N ASP A 42 2.52 -5.89 -4.95
CA ASP A 42 2.91 -7.27 -5.23
C ASP A 42 1.73 -8.23 -5.05
N TYR A 43 0.96 -8.05 -3.99
CA TYR A 43 -0.25 -8.83 -3.70
C TYR A 43 -1.30 -8.69 -4.80
N VAL A 44 -1.57 -7.46 -5.27
CA VAL A 44 -2.48 -7.22 -6.39
C VAL A 44 -1.90 -7.76 -7.70
N LYS A 45 -0.59 -7.66 -7.93
CA LYS A 45 0.04 -8.24 -9.14
C LYS A 45 -0.05 -9.78 -9.16
N LYS A 46 0.10 -10.41 -7.99
CA LYS A 46 0.14 -11.87 -7.84
C LYS A 46 -1.24 -12.49 -7.78
N ASN A 47 -2.21 -11.85 -7.11
CA ASN A 47 -3.56 -12.39 -6.89
C ASN A 47 -4.62 -11.68 -7.74
N GLY A 48 -4.36 -10.47 -8.22
CA GLY A 48 -5.25 -9.69 -9.07
C GLY A 48 -4.99 -9.94 -10.55
N GLN A 49 -5.27 -11.15 -11.03
CA GLN A 49 -5.76 -11.23 -12.41
C GLN A 49 -7.12 -10.52 -12.44
N THR A 50 -7.25 -9.49 -13.29
CA THR A 50 -8.49 -8.80 -13.73
C THR A 50 -8.61 -7.32 -13.32
N ASP A 51 -8.21 -6.45 -14.24
CA ASP A 51 -8.93 -5.23 -14.69
C ASP A 51 -9.22 -4.04 -13.74
N LEU A 52 -8.75 -3.98 -12.49
CA LEU A 52 -9.19 -2.88 -11.59
C LEU A 52 -8.64 -1.45 -11.88
N PHE A 53 -7.64 -1.28 -12.74
CA PHE A 53 -7.04 0.04 -13.01
C PHE A 53 -7.62 0.74 -14.25
N ARG A 54 -8.61 0.16 -14.95
CA ARG A 54 -9.18 0.75 -16.18
C ARG A 54 -10.16 1.91 -15.93
N GLN A 55 -10.66 2.10 -14.71
CA GLN A 55 -11.74 3.06 -14.44
C GLN A 55 -11.32 4.45 -13.93
N GLN A 56 -10.04 4.79 -13.81
CA GLN A 56 -9.64 6.12 -13.30
C GLN A 56 -9.12 7.12 -14.35
N GLN A 57 -9.16 6.80 -15.65
CA GLN A 57 -8.82 7.77 -16.72
C GLN A 57 -10.00 8.29 -17.55
N SER A 58 -11.24 7.88 -17.26
CA SER A 58 -12.42 8.43 -17.93
C SER A 58 -13.16 9.39 -17.00
N LYS A 59 -12.81 10.67 -17.05
CA LYS A 59 -13.85 11.70 -16.88
C LYS A 59 -13.55 12.90 -17.78
N PRO A 60 -14.53 13.32 -18.62
CA PRO A 60 -14.39 14.37 -19.62
C PRO A 60 -14.18 15.76 -19.03
#